data_AF-A0A9W9ZT66-F1
#
_entry.id   AF-A0A9W9ZT66-F1
#
_cell.length_a   1.000
_cell.length_b   1.000
_cell.length_c   1.000
_cell.angle_alpha   90.00
_cell.angle_beta   90.00
_cell.angle_gamma   90.00
#
_symmetry.space_group_name_H-M   'P 1'
#
loop_
_entity.id
_entity.type
_entity.pdbx_description
1 polymer ?
#
loop_
_entity_poly.entity_id
_entity_poly.type
_entity_poly.pdbx_seq_one_letter_code
_entity_poly.pdbx_strand_id
1 'polypeptide(L)'
;MATETRTYKIKDKNFEVKFELDTRYKLLENIGNGAYGVVCSAIDTKHGNKVAIKKIPRAFDVVTTAKRTYRELKILKHFKHDNIICIKNILKPPEDLEQFNDVYVVLDLMETDLHHIIHSQQQLTDEHIRYFSLSDSSRIEVHSFREGSASRSKA
;
A
#
# COMPACT_ATOMS: atom_id res chain seq x y z
N MET A 1 5.46 -26.64 -0.64
CA MET A 1 5.21 -26.61 0.80
C MET A 1 4.08 -25.63 1.00
N ALA A 2 2.94 -26.10 1.51
CA ALA A 2 1.79 -25.23 1.79
C ALA A 2 2.24 -24.17 2.80
N THR A 3 2.11 -22.90 2.42
CA THR A 3 2.42 -21.79 3.31
C THR A 3 1.27 -21.67 4.30
N GLU A 4 1.53 -21.85 5.59
CA GLU A 4 0.50 -21.60 6.61
C GLU A 4 0.09 -20.13 6.58
N THR A 5 -1.21 -19.89 6.45
CA THR A 5 -1.80 -18.55 6.43
C THR A 5 -2.44 -18.21 7.77
N ARG A 6 -2.26 -16.97 8.22
CA ARG A 6 -2.93 -16.38 9.38
C ARG A 6 -3.93 -15.33 8.94
N THR A 7 -5.11 -15.37 9.56
CA THR A 7 -6.15 -14.36 9.35
C THR A 7 -6.02 -13.22 10.36
N TYR A 8 -6.10 -11.99 9.88
CA TYR A 8 -6.20 -10.77 10.67
C TYR A 8 -7.49 -10.03 10.35
N LYS A 9 -8.11 -9.43 11.36
CA LYS A 9 -9.27 -8.55 11.20
C LYS A 9 -8.89 -7.14 11.63
N ILE A 10 -8.89 -6.22 10.68
CA ILE A 10 -8.63 -4.81 10.92
C ILE A 10 -9.96 -4.09 10.91
N LYS A 11 -10.30 -3.47 12.04
CA LYS A 11 -11.48 -2.61 12.17
C LYS A 11 -11.06 -1.18 11.92
N ASP A 12 -11.51 -0.61 10.81
CA ASP A 12 -11.56 0.83 10.62
C ASP A 12 -12.95 1.33 11.03
N LYS A 13 -13.07 2.63 11.36
CA LYS A 13 -14.28 3.25 11.92
C LYS A 13 -15.54 2.95 11.12
N ASN A 14 -15.42 2.68 9.81
CA ASN A 14 -16.54 2.47 8.91
C ASN A 14 -16.60 1.08 8.23
N PHE A 15 -15.59 0.21 8.40
CA PHE A 15 -15.57 -1.11 7.76
C PHE A 15 -14.56 -2.08 8.40
N GLU A 16 -14.86 -3.38 8.36
CA GLU A 16 -13.95 -4.46 8.79
C GLU A 16 -13.29 -5.08 7.55
N VAL A 17 -11.96 -5.16 7.53
CA VAL A 17 -11.20 -5.83 6.46
C VAL A 17 -10.48 -7.05 6.99
N LYS A 18 -10.74 -8.20 6.35
CA LYS A 18 -10.02 -9.45 6.58
C LYS A 18 -8.73 -9.49 5.76
N PHE A 19 -7.62 -9.77 6.39
CA PHE A 19 -6.34 -10.04 5.75
C PHE A 19 -5.98 -11.52 5.95
N GLU A 20 -5.58 -12.20 4.89
CA GLU A 20 -5.08 -13.57 4.94
C GLU A 20 -3.63 -13.53 4.45
N LEU A 21 -2.69 -13.69 5.39
CA LEU A 21 -1.27 -13.48 5.14
C LEU A 21 -0.48 -14.72 5.56
N ASP A 22 0.62 -15.00 4.90
CA ASP A 22 1.63 -15.97 5.36
C ASP A 22 2.01 -15.68 6.82
N THR A 23 2.19 -16.72 7.64
CA THR A 23 2.67 -16.62 9.04
C THR A 23 3.98 -15.85 9.20
N ARG A 24 4.75 -15.70 8.11
CA ARG A 24 5.90 -14.79 7.99
C ARG A 24 5.57 -13.32 8.28
N TYR A 25 4.36 -12.86 8.00
CA TYR A 25 4.00 -11.45 8.16
C TYR A 25 3.09 -11.27 9.37
N LYS A 26 3.59 -10.54 10.37
CA LYS A 26 2.79 -10.14 11.53
C LYS A 26 2.19 -8.76 11.30
N LEU A 27 0.91 -8.70 10.97
CA LEU A 27 0.17 -7.44 10.83
C LEU A 27 0.14 -6.67 12.16
N LEU A 28 0.30 -5.34 12.10
CA LEU A 28 0.33 -4.45 13.26
C LEU A 28 -0.90 -3.54 13.30
N GLU A 29 -0.93 -2.49 12.47
CA GLU A 29 -1.98 -1.47 12.48
C GLU A 29 -2.32 -0.98 11.06
N ASN A 30 -3.51 -0.37 10.92
CA ASN A 30 -3.88 0.32 9.68
C ASN A 30 -3.13 1.65 9.60
N ILE A 31 -2.41 1.86 8.50
CA ILE A 31 -1.65 3.09 8.25
C ILE A 31 -2.24 3.92 7.10
N GLY A 32 -3.20 3.39 6.35
CA GLY A 32 -3.78 4.12 5.23
C GLY A 32 -4.93 3.41 4.56
N ASN A 33 -5.95 4.20 4.21
CA ASN A 33 -7.08 3.77 3.39
C ASN A 33 -6.99 4.50 2.06
N GLY A 34 -6.95 3.74 0.96
CA GLY A 34 -6.94 4.29 -0.38
C GLY A 34 -8.16 3.85 -1.19
N ALA A 35 -8.37 4.46 -2.35
CA ALA A 35 -9.50 4.14 -3.24
C ALA A 35 -9.56 2.66 -3.67
N TYR A 36 -8.43 1.96 -3.65
CA TYR A 36 -8.30 0.57 -4.11
C TYR A 36 -7.96 -0.41 -2.98
N GLY A 37 -8.07 0.00 -1.71
CA GLY A 37 -7.92 -0.92 -0.58
C GLY A 37 -7.23 -0.33 0.65
N VAL A 38 -6.77 -1.23 1.53
CA VAL A 38 -6.25 -0.90 2.86
C VAL A 38 -4.76 -1.23 2.93
N VAL A 39 -4.00 -0.35 3.56
CA VAL A 39 -2.58 -0.50 3.81
C VAL A 39 -2.35 -0.65 5.31
N CYS A 40 -1.75 -1.76 5.72
CA CYS A 40 -1.38 -1.99 7.11
C CYS A 40 0.13 -2.09 7.27
N SER A 41 0.67 -1.60 8.38
CA SER A 41 2.04 -1.92 8.76
C SER A 41 2.12 -3.36 9.26
N ALA A 42 3.25 -4.01 9.01
CA ALA A 42 3.52 -5.37 9.44
C ALA A 42 5.00 -5.57 9.75
N ILE A 43 5.33 -6.64 10.47
CA ILE A 43 6.70 -7.12 10.68
C ILE A 43 6.92 -8.34 9.79
N ASP A 44 7.94 -8.30 8.95
CA ASP A 44 8.45 -9.48 8.25
C ASP A 44 9.34 -10.28 9.21
N THR A 45 8.82 -11.38 9.77
CA THR A 45 9.53 -12.18 10.78
C THR A 45 10.77 -12.88 10.23
N LYS A 46 10.89 -13.02 8.90
CA LYS A 46 12.07 -13.61 8.26
C LYS A 46 13.28 -12.68 8.29
N HIS A 47 13.05 -11.38 8.08
CA HIS A 47 14.13 -10.38 8.00
C HIS A 47 14.18 -9.44 9.20
N GLY A 48 13.17 -9.47 10.08
CA GLY A 48 13.05 -8.58 11.24
C GLY A 48 12.63 -7.14 10.91
N ASN A 49 12.39 -6.83 9.64
CA ASN A 49 12.12 -5.46 9.19
C ASN A 49 10.63 -5.14 9.18
N LYS A 50 10.28 -3.88 9.45
CA LYS A 50 8.93 -3.36 9.27
C LYS A 50 8.65 -3.16 7.77
N VAL A 51 7.43 -3.49 7.35
CA VAL A 51 6.95 -3.41 5.97
C VAL A 51 5.53 -2.87 5.94
N ALA A 52 5.12 -2.33 4.79
CA ALA A 52 3.74 -1.99 4.51
C ALA A 52 3.11 -3.10 3.65
N ILE A 53 1.91 -3.56 4.01
CA ILE A 53 1.16 -4.55 3.24
C ILE A 53 -0.14 -3.89 2.76
N LYS A 54 -0.26 -3.75 1.45
CA LYS A 54 -1.45 -3.23 0.78
C LYS A 54 -2.31 -4.39 0.29
N LYS A 55 -3.55 -4.45 0.77
CA LYS A 55 -4.58 -5.35 0.25
C LYS A 55 -5.36 -4.63 -0.85
N ILE A 56 -5.43 -5.24 -2.02
CA ILE A 56 -6.28 -4.82 -3.15
C ILE A 56 -7.39 -5.85 -3.25
N PRO A 57 -8.59 -5.59 -2.68
CA PRO A 57 -9.67 -6.55 -2.70
C PRO A 57 -10.28 -6.64 -4.10
N ARG A 58 -10.73 -7.84 -4.48
CA ARG A 58 -11.48 -8.05 -5.74
C ARG A 58 -10.76 -7.47 -6.96
N ALA A 59 -9.44 -7.67 -7.03
CA ALA A 59 -8.58 -7.04 -8.03
C ALA A 59 -8.93 -7.47 -9.47
N PHE A 60 -9.62 -8.61 -9.62
CA PHE A 60 -9.93 -9.23 -10.91
C PHE A 60 -11.40 -9.15 -11.33
N ASP A 61 -12.29 -8.62 -10.47
CA ASP A 61 -13.74 -8.52 -10.76
C ASP A 61 -14.04 -7.68 -11.99
N VAL A 62 -13.29 -6.58 -12.16
CA VAL A 62 -13.50 -5.61 -13.25
C VAL A 62 -12.22 -5.51 -14.06
N VAL A 63 -12.31 -5.80 -15.36
CA VAL A 63 -11.17 -5.80 -16.30
C VAL A 63 -10.41 -4.47 -16.31
N THR A 64 -11.10 -3.34 -16.17
CA THR A 64 -10.47 -2.00 -16.11
C THR A 64 -9.64 -1.83 -14.85
N THR A 65 -10.17 -2.24 -13.68
CA THR A 65 -9.45 -2.24 -12.39
C THR A 65 -8.27 -3.20 -12.43
N ALA A 66 -8.44 -4.41 -12.95
CA ALA A 66 -7.37 -5.39 -13.08
C ALA A 66 -6.21 -4.85 -13.95
N LYS A 67 -6.53 -4.24 -15.10
CA LYS A 67 -5.53 -3.59 -15.97
C LYS A 67 -4.83 -2.43 -15.27
N ARG A 68 -5.56 -1.64 -14.49
CA ARG A 68 -4.99 -0.54 -13.70
C ARG A 68 -4.02 -1.06 -12.65
N THR A 69 -4.45 -2.00 -11.82
CA THR A 69 -3.61 -2.65 -10.80
C THR A 69 -2.36 -3.28 -11.41
N TYR A 70 -2.50 -3.99 -12.53
CA TYR A 70 -1.36 -4.58 -13.23
C TYR A 70 -0.37 -3.52 -13.73
N ARG A 71 -0.86 -2.42 -14.31
CA ARG A 71 0.00 -1.31 -14.77
C ARG A 71 0.75 -0.67 -13.61
N GLU A 72 0.07 -0.38 -12.50
CA GLU A 72 0.69 0.16 -11.29
C GLU A 72 1.81 -0.77 -10.78
N LEU A 73 1.51 -2.07 -10.60
CA LEU A 73 2.50 -3.05 -10.15
C LEU A 73 3.66 -3.20 -11.14
N LYS A 74 3.39 -3.16 -12.45
CA LYS A 74 4.42 -3.27 -13.47
C LYS A 74 5.34 -2.05 -13.42
N ILE A 75 4.79 -0.85 -13.32
CA ILE A 75 5.56 0.40 -13.24
C ILE A 75 6.44 0.41 -11.99
N LEU A 76 5.85 0.15 -10.82
CA LEU A 76 6.59 0.05 -9.55
C LEU A 76 7.73 -0.96 -9.59
N LYS A 77 7.53 -2.11 -10.23
CA LYS A 77 8.56 -3.15 -10.34
C LYS A 77 9.74 -2.72 -11.22
N HIS A 78 9.55 -1.79 -12.15
CA HIS A 78 10.63 -1.30 -13.02
C HIS A 78 11.42 -0.15 -12.40
N PHE A 79 10.85 0.55 -11.41
CA PHE A 79 11.57 1.60 -10.70
C PHE A 79 12.46 1.02 -9.60
N LYS A 80 13.73 1.40 -9.62
CA LYS A 80 14.71 1.12 -8.57
C LYS A 80 15.42 2.43 -8.24
N HIS A 81 14.89 3.14 -7.27
CA HIS A 81 15.43 4.42 -6.86
C HIS A 81 15.09 4.65 -5.39
N ASP A 82 16.01 5.22 -4.61
CA ASP A 82 15.84 5.41 -3.15
C ASP A 82 14.62 6.28 -2.80
N ASN A 83 14.20 7.15 -3.73
CA ASN A 83 13.02 8.01 -3.59
C ASN A 83 11.73 7.38 -4.12
N ILE A 84 11.74 6.20 -4.73
CA ILE A 84 10.53 5.52 -5.22
C ILE A 84 10.25 4.31 -4.34
N ILE A 85 9.01 4.18 -3.85
CA ILE A 85 8.62 3.00 -3.06
C ILE A 85 8.82 1.73 -3.90
N CYS A 86 9.57 0.78 -3.36
CA CYS A 86 9.86 -0.47 -4.04
C CYS A 86 8.93 -1.59 -3.56
N ILE A 87 8.50 -2.44 -4.51
CA ILE A 87 7.81 -3.69 -4.19
C ILE A 87 8.83 -4.70 -3.69
N LYS A 88 8.73 -5.08 -2.41
CA LYS A 88 9.54 -6.15 -1.82
C LYS A 88 9.04 -7.53 -2.21
N ASN A 89 7.72 -7.70 -2.21
CA ASN A 89 7.09 -8.99 -2.48
C ASN A 89 5.65 -8.79 -2.94
N ILE A 90 5.15 -9.71 -3.75
CA ILE A 90 3.72 -9.84 -4.04
C ILE A 90 3.34 -11.21 -3.49
N LEU A 91 2.42 -11.25 -2.53
CA LEU A 91 2.06 -12.52 -1.91
C LEU A 91 1.34 -13.39 -2.93
N LYS A 92 1.67 -14.67 -2.92
CA LYS A 92 1.12 -15.64 -3.86
C LYS A 92 -0.38 -15.81 -3.60
N PRO A 93 -1.16 -16.09 -4.66
CA PRO A 93 -2.54 -16.54 -4.50
C PRO A 93 -2.61 -17.78 -3.60
N PRO A 94 -3.79 -18.07 -3.03
CA PRO A 94 -4.10 -19.40 -2.51
C PRO A 94 -3.76 -20.49 -3.55
N GLU A 95 -3.62 -21.75 -3.11
CA GLU A 95 -3.34 -22.88 -4.02
C GLU A 95 -4.42 -23.03 -5.11
N ASP A 96 -5.63 -22.52 -4.85
CA ASP A 96 -6.74 -22.46 -5.78
C ASP A 96 -6.83 -21.08 -6.47
N LEU A 97 -6.67 -21.08 -7.80
CA LEU A 97 -6.79 -19.88 -8.64
C LEU A 97 -8.23 -19.34 -8.71
N GLU A 98 -9.25 -20.20 -8.50
CA GLU A 98 -10.65 -19.76 -8.49
C GLU A 98 -10.96 -18.91 -7.24
N GLN A 99 -10.16 -19.05 -6.19
CA GLN A 99 -10.29 -18.28 -4.93
C GLN A 99 -9.42 -17.02 -4.92
N PHE A 100 -8.66 -16.76 -5.99
CA PHE A 100 -7.75 -15.62 -6.06
C PHE A 100 -8.47 -14.33 -6.43
N ASN A 101 -9.11 -13.71 -5.43
CA ASN A 101 -9.77 -12.42 -5.61
C ASN A 101 -8.98 -11.24 -5.03
N ASP A 102 -8.15 -11.50 -4.03
CA ASP A 102 -7.44 -10.46 -3.28
C ASP A 102 -5.94 -10.50 -3.58
N VAL A 103 -5.36 -9.33 -3.90
CA VAL A 103 -3.92 -9.19 -4.14
C VAL A 103 -3.28 -8.48 -2.94
N TYR A 104 -2.21 -9.06 -2.41
CA TYR A 104 -1.42 -8.46 -1.33
C TYR A 104 -0.04 -8.06 -1.84
N VAL A 105 0.30 -6.78 -1.65
CA VAL A 105 1.55 -6.18 -2.10
C VAL A 105 2.35 -5.75 -0.88
N VAL A 106 3.56 -6.25 -0.73
CA VAL A 106 4.50 -5.91 0.34
C VAL A 106 5.46 -4.84 -0.18
N LEU A 107 5.50 -3.73 0.53
CA LEU A 107 6.23 -2.51 0.21
C LEU A 107 7.15 -2.13 1.36
N ASP A 108 8.11 -1.24 1.09
CA ASP A 108 8.83 -0.53 2.15
C ASP A 108 7.86 0.28 3.03
N LEU A 109 8.04 0.19 4.35
CA LEU A 109 7.32 1.04 5.28
C LEU A 109 8.00 2.40 5.32
N MET A 110 7.30 3.44 4.87
CA MET A 110 7.75 4.83 5.00
C MET A 110 7.26 5.41 6.33
N GLU A 111 8.11 6.19 7.00
CA GLU A 111 7.77 6.77 8.32
C GLU A 111 6.72 7.87 8.23
N THR A 112 6.68 8.65 7.14
CA THR A 112 5.75 9.77 6.95
C THR A 112 5.34 9.96 5.49
N ASP A 113 4.07 10.31 5.25
CA ASP A 113 3.58 10.78 3.96
C ASP A 113 3.76 12.30 3.85
N LEU A 114 4.10 12.76 2.65
CA LEU A 114 4.28 14.19 2.36
C LEU A 114 3.04 15.01 2.76
N HIS A 115 1.84 14.48 2.58
CA HIS A 115 0.60 15.15 2.94
C HIS A 115 0.54 15.45 4.44
N HIS A 116 0.97 14.52 5.29
CA HIS A 116 1.00 14.72 6.73
C HIS A 116 2.10 15.69 7.15
N ILE A 117 3.25 15.70 6.47
CA ILE A 117 4.31 16.67 6.71
C ILE A 117 3.84 18.09 6.37
N ILE A 118 3.22 18.27 5.19
CA ILE A 118 2.71 19.58 4.73
C ILE A 118 1.61 20.13 5.65
N HIS A 119 0.77 19.26 6.20
CA HIS A 119 -0.33 19.66 7.09
C HIS A 119 0.00 19.59 8.59
N SER A 120 1.23 19.22 8.95
CA SER A 120 1.70 19.27 10.33
C SER A 120 2.04 20.71 10.74
N GLN A 121 2.03 21.01 12.04
CA GLN A 121 2.53 22.29 12.58
C GLN A 121 4.07 22.40 12.54
N GLN A 122 4.76 21.47 11.86
CA GLN A 122 6.21 21.48 11.75
C GLN A 122 6.63 22.61 10.80
N GLN A 123 7.57 23.47 11.23
CA GLN A 123 8.04 24.55 10.37
C GLN A 123 8.83 23.98 9.19
N LEU A 124 8.25 24.12 8.00
CA LEU A 124 8.88 23.80 6.73
C LEU A 124 9.82 24.95 6.36
N THR A 125 11.12 24.75 6.56
CA THR A 125 12.15 25.67 6.09
C THR A 125 12.30 25.56 4.57
N ASP A 126 12.90 26.56 3.92
CA ASP A 126 13.16 26.52 2.47
C ASP A 126 14.02 25.32 2.06
N GLU A 127 14.88 24.81 2.96
CA GLU A 127 15.62 23.56 2.75
C GLU A 127 14.71 22.33 2.76
N HIS A 128 13.73 22.26 3.66
CA HIS A 128 12.72 21.19 3.65
C HIS A 128 11.89 21.24 2.36
N ILE A 129 11.46 22.44 1.93
CA ILE A 129 10.70 22.61 0.68
C ILE A 129 11.55 22.21 -0.52
N ARG A 130 12.84 22.57 -0.55
CA ARG A 130 13.76 22.17 -1.63
C ARG A 130 14.01 20.67 -1.64
N TYR A 131 14.20 20.07 -0.46
CA TYR A 131 14.35 18.62 -0.30
C TYR A 131 13.09 17.89 -0.76
N PHE A 132 11.89 18.33 -0.34
CA PHE A 132 10.62 17.75 -0.77
C PHE A 132 10.34 18.01 -2.26
N SER A 133 10.60 19.18 -2.81
CA SER A 133 10.39 19.46 -4.24
C SER A 133 11.30 18.61 -5.15
N LEU A 134 12.56 18.41 -4.74
CA LEU A 134 13.49 17.51 -5.43
C LEU A 134 13.11 16.03 -5.22
N SER A 135 12.69 15.66 -4.02
CA SER A 135 12.30 14.29 -3.71
C SER A 135 10.90 13.93 -4.21
N ASP A 136 9.98 14.88 -4.43
CA ASP A 136 8.63 14.70 -5.01
C ASP A 136 8.65 14.60 -6.52
N SER A 137 9.57 15.29 -7.19
CA SER A 137 9.90 14.99 -8.60
C SER A 137 10.42 13.56 -8.77
N SER A 138 10.82 12.89 -7.68
CA SER A 138 11.28 11.50 -7.64
C SER A 138 10.46 10.57 -6.71
N ARG A 139 9.36 11.03 -6.10
CA ARG A 139 8.44 10.30 -5.19
C ARG A 139 7.06 10.22 -5.82
N ILE A 140 6.98 9.59 -6.99
CA ILE A 140 5.70 9.14 -7.53
C ILE A 140 5.31 7.89 -6.74
N GLU A 141 4.08 7.85 -6.22
CA GLU A 141 3.46 6.75 -5.47
C GLU A 141 3.39 6.83 -3.94
N VAL A 142 2.95 7.97 -3.40
CA VAL A 142 1.99 7.92 -2.26
C VAL A 142 0.80 8.86 -2.48
N HIS A 143 0.98 9.95 -3.24
CA HIS A 143 -0.09 10.93 -3.44
C HIS A 143 -1.30 10.43 -4.26
N SER A 144 -1.15 9.39 -5.08
CA SER A 144 -2.29 8.88 -5.86
C SER A 144 -3.33 8.10 -5.04
N PHE A 145 -3.13 7.89 -3.73
CA PHE A 145 -4.07 7.12 -2.90
C PHE A 145 -5.07 7.95 -2.07
N ARG A 146 -4.87 9.27 -1.92
CA ARG A 146 -5.82 10.16 -1.20
C ARG A 146 -6.79 10.93 -2.10
N GLU A 147 -6.45 11.21 -3.37
CA GLU A 147 -7.28 12.10 -4.20
C GLU A 147 -8.53 11.46 -4.83
N GLY A 148 -8.79 10.17 -4.60
CA GLY A 148 -9.98 9.50 -5.15
C GLY A 148 -11.31 9.78 -4.44
N SER A 149 -11.31 10.47 -3.29
CA SER A 149 -12.51 10.63 -2.45
C SER A 149 -13.07 12.06 -2.36
N ALA A 150 -12.61 13.00 -3.18
CA ALA A 150 -13.14 14.36 -3.17
C ALA A 150 -13.46 14.87 -4.58
N SER A 151 -14.46 14.29 -5.26
CA SER A 151 -15.48 15.02 -6.04
C SER A 151 -16.30 14.09 -6.93
N ARG A 152 -17.53 13.77 -6.49
CA ARG A 152 -18.74 13.69 -7.31
C ARG A 152 -19.95 13.46 -6.39
N SER A 153 -20.33 14.54 -5.71
CA SER A 153 -21.72 14.81 -5.36
C SER A 153 -22.00 16.25 -5.78
N LYS A 154 -23.17 16.45 -6.41
CA LYS A 154 -23.69 17.65 -7.11
C LYS A 154 -23.38 17.72 -8.61
N ALA A 155 -24.22 17.07 -9.40
CA ALA A 155 -25.30 17.74 -10.14
C ALA A 155 -26.44 16.74 -10.36
#